data_AF-A0A7X1P9D5-F1
#
_entry.id   AF-A0A7X1P9D5-F1
#
_cell.length_a   1.000
_cell.length_b   1.000
_cell.length_c   1.000
_cell.angle_alpha   90.00
_cell.angle_beta   90.00
_cell.angle_gamma   90.00
#
_symmetry.space_group_name_H-M   'P 1'
#
loop_
_entity.id
_entity.type
_entity.pdbx_description
1 polymer ?
#
loop_
_entity_poly.entity_id
_entity_poly.type
_entity_poly.pdbx_seq_one_letter_code
_entity_poly.pdbx_strand_id
1 'polypeptide(L)'
;MSAITLNGTLLRRLIKVRFPGGVDELQSLWNKDGGVHRTTVFRWTKGHLPQDSEDLLHIAELLDIDPFALLAFSSDDLDSAIDRLIESFQRGRWKPALSFLKDFFGRQRHWPPESFAERYAWKRWYISEFSHDPHVSSNVYALVRLLGQRQYDEHYPQLFHFAFRCPKRHGSRWLQYGFVSRLGSSVSLVHIDGHTHSYRVKSQAEPSCVETFFGPEAATFRVASLHDFLLSFDPENINHRDAVRFRG
;
A
#
# COMPACT_ATOMS: atom_id res chain seq x y z
N MET A 1 -14.39 1.95 -18.75
CA MET A 1 -14.42 1.38 -17.37
C MET A 1 -13.59 2.28 -16.45
N SER A 2 -13.81 2.26 -15.13
CA SER A 2 -12.98 3.03 -14.20
C SER A 2 -11.61 2.36 -14.06
N ALA A 3 -10.52 3.10 -14.26
CA ALA A 3 -9.15 2.57 -14.19
C ALA A 3 -8.78 2.05 -12.78
N ILE A 4 -9.46 2.58 -11.76
CA ILE A 4 -9.37 2.15 -10.36
C ILE A 4 -10.76 1.75 -9.89
N THR A 5 -10.83 0.58 -9.27
CA THR A 5 -12.04 -0.02 -8.71
C THR A 5 -11.76 -0.56 -7.32
N LEU A 6 -12.79 -1.06 -6.65
CA LEU A 6 -12.60 -1.81 -5.41
C LEU A 6 -12.28 -3.28 -5.74
N ASN A 7 -11.38 -3.91 -5.00
CA ASN A 7 -11.13 -5.34 -5.08
C ASN A 7 -12.28 -6.11 -4.39
N GLY A 8 -13.40 -6.23 -5.09
CA GLY A 8 -14.62 -6.81 -4.55
C GLY A 8 -14.47 -8.28 -4.13
N THR A 9 -13.59 -9.03 -4.81
CA THR A 9 -13.26 -10.43 -4.47
C THR A 9 -12.51 -10.51 -3.14
N LEU A 10 -11.46 -9.70 -2.97
CA LEU A 10 -10.72 -9.61 -1.71
C LEU A 10 -11.64 -9.14 -0.59
N LEU A 11 -12.45 -8.10 -0.82
CA LEU A 11 -13.38 -7.58 0.18
C LEU A 11 -14.34 -8.67 0.66
N ARG A 12 -14.96 -9.42 -0.26
CA ARG A 12 -15.88 -10.52 0.12
C ARG A 12 -15.17 -11.59 0.94
N ARG A 13 -13.93 -11.95 0.56
CA ARG A 13 -13.10 -12.92 1.29
C ARG A 13 -12.83 -12.41 2.71
N LEU A 14 -12.41 -11.16 2.86
CA LEU A 14 -12.10 -10.56 4.15
C LEU A 14 -13.33 -10.45 5.05
N ILE A 15 -14.50 -10.06 4.52
CA ILE A 15 -15.75 -10.05 5.28
C ILE A 15 -16.07 -11.44 5.83
N LYS A 16 -15.94 -12.49 5.01
CA LYS A 16 -16.23 -13.87 5.42
C LYS A 16 -15.28 -14.36 6.51
N VAL A 17 -14.01 -13.96 6.46
CA VAL A 17 -12.99 -14.38 7.44
C VAL A 17 -13.11 -13.58 8.73
N ARG A 18 -13.30 -12.27 8.63
CA ARG A 18 -13.32 -11.35 9.77
C ARG A 18 -14.61 -11.45 10.58
N PHE A 19 -15.74 -11.65 9.92
CA PHE A 19 -17.07 -11.60 10.53
C PHE A 19 -17.78 -12.95 10.34
N PRO A 20 -17.90 -13.79 11.38
CA PRO A 20 -18.65 -15.05 11.32
C PRO A 20 -20.12 -14.87 10.87
N GLY A 21 -20.75 -13.76 11.22
CA GLY A 21 -22.09 -13.36 10.74
C GLY A 21 -22.10 -12.73 9.34
N GLY A 22 -20.93 -12.64 8.70
CA GLY A 22 -20.76 -12.10 7.35
C GLY A 22 -21.17 -10.63 7.25
N VAL A 23 -22.02 -10.34 6.26
CA VAL A 23 -22.46 -8.96 5.99
C VAL A 23 -23.32 -8.41 7.13
N ASP A 24 -24.12 -9.23 7.80
CA ASP A 24 -25.04 -8.75 8.85
C ASP A 24 -24.28 -8.25 10.07
N GLU A 25 -23.22 -8.95 10.44
CA GLU A 25 -22.31 -8.53 11.50
C GLU A 25 -21.54 -7.25 11.10
N LEU A 26 -21.02 -7.18 9.86
CA LEU A 26 -20.42 -5.94 9.34
C LEU A 26 -21.38 -4.75 9.45
N GLN A 27 -22.66 -4.93 9.09
CA GLN A 27 -23.66 -3.86 9.20
C GLN A 27 -23.89 -3.43 10.65
N SER A 28 -23.93 -4.38 11.58
CA SER A 28 -24.10 -4.10 13.01
C SER A 28 -22.94 -3.30 13.61
N LEU A 29 -21.74 -3.45 13.05
CA LEU A 29 -20.54 -2.72 13.46
C LEU A 29 -20.40 -1.34 12.80
N TRP A 30 -21.16 -1.06 11.73
CA TRP A 30 -21.02 0.15 10.92
C TRP A 30 -21.52 1.42 11.62
N ASN A 31 -22.71 1.39 12.23
CA ASN A 31 -23.16 2.39 13.21
C ASN A 31 -24.39 1.84 13.99
N LYS A 32 -24.77 2.50 15.09
CA LYS A 32 -25.96 2.15 15.88
C LYS A 32 -27.29 2.69 15.32
N ASP A 33 -27.25 3.63 14.38
CA ASP A 33 -28.40 4.44 13.94
C ASP A 33 -28.94 4.13 12.53
N GLY A 34 -28.44 3.09 11.85
CA GLY A 34 -28.98 2.69 10.54
C GLY A 34 -28.12 1.79 9.66
N GLY A 35 -26.84 1.58 9.99
CA GLY A 35 -25.88 0.72 9.30
C GLY A 35 -25.63 1.07 7.83
N VAL A 36 -24.59 0.48 7.24
CA VAL A 36 -24.47 0.43 5.77
C VAL A 36 -25.54 -0.51 5.22
N HIS A 37 -26.25 -0.17 4.15
CA HIS A 37 -27.24 -1.08 3.56
C HIS A 37 -26.58 -2.32 2.89
N ARG A 38 -27.21 -3.50 2.98
CA ARG A 38 -26.75 -4.74 2.32
C ARG A 38 -26.50 -4.56 0.82
N THR A 39 -27.35 -3.78 0.14
CA THR A 39 -27.21 -3.48 -1.28
C THR A 39 -25.96 -2.67 -1.58
N THR A 40 -25.56 -1.77 -0.67
CA THR A 40 -24.31 -1.00 -0.75
C THR A 40 -23.10 -1.93 -0.63
N VAL A 41 -23.07 -2.79 0.40
CA VAL A 41 -21.99 -3.78 0.57
C VAL A 41 -21.92 -4.73 -0.64
N PHE A 42 -23.07 -5.19 -1.15
CA PHE A 42 -23.12 -6.01 -2.35
C PHE A 42 -22.44 -5.33 -3.55
N ARG A 43 -22.74 -4.05 -3.80
CA ARG A 43 -22.08 -3.26 -4.86
C ARG A 43 -20.57 -3.16 -4.64
N TRP A 44 -20.12 -2.94 -3.42
CA TRP A 44 -18.69 -2.91 -3.09
C TRP A 44 -18.01 -4.26 -3.40
N THR A 45 -18.63 -5.39 -3.04
CA THR A 45 -18.10 -6.73 -3.39
C THR A 45 -18.17 -7.05 -4.90
N LYS A 46 -18.82 -6.20 -5.70
CA LYS A 46 -18.80 -6.23 -7.17
C LYS A 46 -17.78 -5.26 -7.78
N GLY A 47 -17.01 -4.56 -6.94
CA GLY A 47 -15.93 -3.67 -7.35
C GLY A 47 -16.32 -2.21 -7.49
N HIS A 48 -17.55 -1.84 -7.14
CA HIS A 48 -17.91 -0.42 -7.07
C HIS A 48 -17.18 0.25 -5.90
N LEU A 49 -16.59 1.41 -6.15
CA LEU A 49 -16.05 2.24 -5.08
C LEU A 49 -17.19 2.76 -4.18
N PRO A 50 -16.91 3.04 -2.89
CA PRO A 50 -17.82 3.80 -2.04
C PRO A 50 -18.12 5.20 -2.58
N GLN A 51 -19.08 5.89 -1.96
CA GLN A 51 -19.44 7.23 -2.40
C GLN A 51 -18.37 8.25 -2.01
N ASP A 52 -17.80 8.11 -0.82
CA ASP A 52 -16.74 8.96 -0.28
C ASP A 52 -15.59 8.14 0.32
N SER A 53 -14.52 8.81 0.74
CA SER A 53 -13.35 8.14 1.30
C SER A 53 -13.60 7.61 2.71
N GLU A 54 -14.51 8.21 3.48
CA GLU A 54 -14.75 7.79 4.87
C GLU A 54 -15.31 6.37 4.89
N ASP A 55 -16.25 6.05 4.00
CA ASP A 55 -16.76 4.68 3.86
C ASP A 55 -15.65 3.66 3.55
N LEU A 56 -14.71 4.03 2.66
CA LEU A 56 -13.59 3.15 2.29
C LEU A 56 -12.60 2.96 3.46
N LEU A 57 -12.29 4.04 4.16
CA LEU A 57 -11.41 4.00 5.33
C LEU A 57 -12.06 3.22 6.47
N HIS A 58 -13.35 3.41 6.70
CA HIS A 58 -14.10 2.73 7.75
C HIS A 58 -14.23 1.22 7.49
N ILE A 59 -14.51 0.79 6.26
CA ILE A 59 -14.51 -0.65 5.97
C ILE A 59 -13.11 -1.26 6.12
N ALA A 60 -12.06 -0.53 5.73
CA ALA A 60 -10.69 -0.98 5.90
C ALA A 60 -10.30 -1.07 7.40
N GLU A 61 -10.81 -0.16 8.23
CA GLU A 61 -10.65 -0.18 9.68
C GLU A 61 -11.34 -1.40 10.30
N LEU A 62 -12.61 -1.64 9.98
CA LEU A 62 -13.36 -2.78 10.49
C LEU A 62 -12.72 -4.12 10.09
N LEU A 63 -12.13 -4.17 8.90
CA LEU A 63 -11.39 -5.33 8.39
C LEU A 63 -9.93 -5.40 8.90
N ASP A 64 -9.45 -4.37 9.60
CA ASP A 64 -8.07 -4.25 10.09
C ASP A 64 -7.01 -4.37 8.98
N ILE A 65 -7.25 -3.75 7.82
CA ILE A 65 -6.35 -3.76 6.64
C ILE A 65 -5.99 -2.35 6.18
N ASP A 66 -4.87 -2.21 5.47
CA ASP A 66 -4.56 -0.96 4.78
C ASP A 66 -5.57 -0.71 3.65
N PRO A 67 -6.19 0.47 3.54
CA PRO A 67 -7.20 0.75 2.51
C PRO A 67 -6.66 0.68 1.07
N PHE A 68 -5.35 0.87 0.84
CA PHE A 68 -4.75 0.65 -0.47
C PHE A 68 -4.87 -0.82 -0.92
N ALA A 69 -4.95 -1.77 0.02
CA ALA A 69 -5.14 -3.19 -0.29
C ALA A 69 -6.47 -3.49 -0.98
N LEU A 70 -7.49 -2.65 -0.74
CA LEU A 70 -8.80 -2.78 -1.35
C LEU A 70 -8.87 -2.14 -2.74
N LEU A 71 -7.84 -1.42 -3.20
CA LEU A 71 -7.84 -0.84 -4.53
C LEU A 71 -7.42 -1.90 -5.56
N ALA A 72 -8.23 -2.05 -6.60
CA ALA A 72 -7.91 -2.86 -7.77
C ALA A 72 -7.65 -1.94 -8.96
N PHE A 73 -6.47 -2.07 -9.54
CA PHE A 73 -6.08 -1.42 -10.78
C PHE A 73 -6.38 -2.38 -11.93
N SER A 74 -6.97 -1.86 -13.00
CA SER A 74 -7.19 -2.67 -14.22
C SER A 74 -5.84 -3.07 -14.80
N SER A 75 -5.57 -4.38 -14.95
CA SER A 75 -4.29 -4.88 -15.48
C SER A 75 -3.97 -4.31 -16.86
N ASP A 76 -5.00 -4.12 -17.68
CA ASP A 76 -4.86 -3.68 -19.07
C ASP A 76 -4.67 -2.16 -19.20
N ASP A 77 -4.76 -1.42 -18.09
CA ASP A 77 -4.81 0.04 -18.08
C ASP A 77 -4.10 0.64 -16.85
N LEU A 78 -3.08 -0.05 -16.32
CA LEU A 78 -2.42 0.37 -15.08
C LEU A 78 -1.68 1.70 -15.24
N ASP A 79 -0.92 1.87 -16.32
CA ASP A 79 -0.22 3.12 -16.61
C ASP A 79 -1.23 4.28 -16.67
N SER A 80 -2.34 4.12 -17.41
CA SER A 80 -3.43 5.10 -17.43
C SER A 80 -4.09 5.32 -16.07
N ALA A 81 -4.19 4.29 -15.22
CA ALA A 81 -4.73 4.43 -13.88
C ALA A 81 -3.85 5.33 -13.01
N ILE A 82 -2.54 5.12 -13.09
CA ILE A 82 -1.53 5.93 -12.40
C ILE A 82 -1.49 7.34 -12.98
N ASP A 83 -1.50 7.51 -14.30
CA ASP A 83 -1.56 8.82 -14.96
C ASP A 83 -2.79 9.62 -14.50
N ARG A 84 -3.96 8.97 -14.39
CA ARG A 84 -5.17 9.60 -13.86
C ARG A 84 -5.05 9.99 -12.40
N LEU A 85 -4.33 9.22 -11.57
CA LEU A 85 -4.06 9.60 -10.18
C LEU A 85 -3.14 10.81 -10.10
N ILE A 86 -2.09 10.84 -10.91
CA ILE A 86 -1.16 11.97 -11.02
C ILE A 86 -1.90 13.22 -11.51
N GLU A 87 -2.72 13.10 -12.55
CA GLU A 87 -3.55 14.19 -13.07
C GLU A 87 -4.54 14.70 -12.01
N SER A 88 -5.18 13.78 -11.27
CA SER A 88 -6.08 14.11 -10.16
C SER A 88 -5.35 14.89 -9.05
N PHE A 89 -4.14 14.47 -8.70
CA PHE A 89 -3.27 15.17 -7.75
C PHE A 89 -2.90 16.57 -8.25
N GLN A 90 -2.37 16.67 -9.48
CA GLN A 90 -1.93 17.94 -10.07
C GLN A 90 -3.07 18.96 -10.20
N ARG A 91 -4.29 18.49 -10.53
CA ARG A 91 -5.47 19.36 -10.65
C ARG A 91 -6.22 19.57 -9.34
N GLY A 92 -5.85 18.88 -8.27
CA GLY A 92 -6.59 18.86 -7.00
C GLY A 92 -8.02 18.31 -7.14
N ARG A 93 -8.28 17.47 -8.14
CA ARG A 93 -9.62 16.94 -8.45
C ARG A 93 -9.64 15.44 -8.25
N TRP A 94 -10.16 15.00 -7.11
CA TRP A 94 -10.23 13.59 -6.74
C TRP A 94 -11.65 13.05 -6.91
N LYS A 95 -11.76 11.77 -7.31
CA LYS A 95 -12.98 11.02 -7.01
C LYS A 95 -13.14 10.99 -5.49
N PRO A 96 -14.33 11.26 -4.93
CA PRO A 96 -14.46 11.42 -3.48
C PRO A 96 -13.95 10.21 -2.68
N ALA A 97 -14.25 8.98 -3.13
CA ALA A 97 -13.73 7.74 -2.55
C ALA A 97 -12.21 7.56 -2.56
N LEU A 98 -11.52 8.25 -3.46
CA LEU A 98 -10.05 8.19 -3.60
C LEU A 98 -9.37 9.44 -3.05
N SER A 99 -10.12 10.37 -2.45
CA SER A 99 -9.59 11.67 -2.01
C SER A 99 -8.56 11.55 -0.89
N PHE A 100 -8.55 10.45 -0.14
CA PHE A 100 -7.52 10.16 0.88
C PHE A 100 -6.12 9.94 0.26
N LEU A 101 -6.04 9.54 -1.02
CA LEU A 101 -4.77 9.31 -1.70
C LEU A 101 -3.94 10.60 -1.83
N LYS A 102 -4.59 11.77 -1.82
CA LYS A 102 -3.93 13.08 -1.98
C LYS A 102 -2.75 13.28 -1.01
N ASP A 103 -2.82 12.68 0.17
CA ASP A 103 -1.83 12.84 1.23
C ASP A 103 -0.53 12.05 0.92
N PHE A 104 -0.60 11.08 0.00
CA PHE A 104 0.52 10.21 -0.39
C PHE A 104 1.26 10.68 -1.66
N PHE A 105 0.66 11.58 -2.45
CA PHE A 105 1.26 12.09 -3.69
C PHE A 105 2.08 13.36 -3.46
N GLY A 106 3.10 13.55 -4.29
CA GLY A 106 3.94 14.74 -4.29
C GLY A 106 5.05 14.74 -3.23
N ARG A 107 5.66 15.92 -3.04
CA ARG A 107 6.79 16.10 -2.10
C ARG A 107 6.27 16.46 -0.71
N GLN A 108 6.47 15.56 0.25
CA GLN A 108 5.94 15.70 1.61
C GLN A 108 7.03 16.09 2.61
N ARG A 109 6.73 17.00 3.54
CA ARG A 109 7.67 17.32 4.65
C ARG A 109 7.68 16.18 5.68
N HIS A 110 6.50 15.65 5.98
CA HIS A 110 6.29 14.54 6.91
C HIS A 110 5.65 13.40 6.11
N TRP A 111 6.31 12.24 6.12
CA TRP A 111 5.80 11.03 5.46
C TRP A 111 6.20 9.83 6.32
N PRO A 112 5.37 8.80 6.50
CA PRO A 112 4.01 8.69 5.98
C PRO A 112 3.07 9.74 6.60
N PRO A 113 1.93 10.05 5.95
CA PRO A 113 1.03 11.10 6.45
C PRO A 113 0.40 10.69 7.79
N GLU A 114 0.72 11.41 8.87
CA GLU A 114 0.18 11.13 10.21
C GLU A 114 -1.34 11.33 10.23
N SER A 115 -1.83 12.38 9.58
CA SER A 115 -3.27 12.68 9.47
C SER A 115 -4.08 11.54 8.84
N PHE A 116 -3.47 10.73 7.98
CA PHE A 116 -4.11 9.56 7.42
C PHE A 116 -4.26 8.45 8.46
N ALA A 117 -3.21 8.15 9.23
CA ALA A 117 -3.25 7.13 10.26
C ALA A 117 -4.11 7.55 11.47
N GLU A 118 -4.16 8.84 11.81
CA GLU A 118 -5.04 9.36 12.86
C GLU A 118 -6.52 9.20 12.49
N ARG A 119 -6.88 9.53 11.24
CA ARG A 119 -8.22 9.27 10.71
C ARG A 119 -8.56 7.79 10.61
N TYR A 120 -7.53 6.93 10.48
CA TYR A 120 -7.67 5.49 10.34
C TYR A 120 -7.43 4.79 11.69
N ALA A 121 -8.51 4.53 12.43
CA ALA A 121 -8.48 3.72 13.66
C ALA A 121 -7.52 4.21 14.76
N TRP A 122 -7.14 5.50 14.75
CA TRP A 122 -6.18 6.10 15.69
C TRP A 122 -4.84 5.35 15.76
N LYS A 123 -4.44 4.72 14.65
CA LYS A 123 -3.20 3.94 14.60
C LYS A 123 -1.99 4.84 14.39
N ARG A 124 -0.83 4.29 14.73
CA ARG A 124 0.47 4.86 14.36
C ARG A 124 1.08 4.03 13.26
N TRP A 125 1.84 4.70 12.40
CA TRP A 125 2.67 4.04 11.41
C TRP A 125 3.81 3.28 12.10
N TYR A 126 4.03 2.04 11.67
CA TYR A 126 5.29 1.34 11.88
C TYR A 126 6.24 1.82 10.80
N ILE A 127 7.43 2.27 11.20
CA ILE A 127 8.40 2.92 10.31
C ILE A 127 9.77 2.28 10.51
N SER A 128 10.43 1.97 9.40
CA SER A 128 11.84 1.61 9.38
C SER A 128 12.58 2.45 8.34
N GLU A 129 13.77 2.92 8.70
CA GLU A 129 14.62 3.72 7.83
C GLU A 129 15.97 3.06 7.61
N PHE A 130 16.52 3.28 6.43
CA PHE A 130 17.89 2.94 6.10
C PHE A 130 18.45 3.99 5.15
N SER A 131 19.77 4.15 5.14
CA SER A 131 20.43 5.14 4.30
C SER A 131 21.44 4.48 3.38
N HIS A 132 21.62 5.09 2.22
CA HIS A 132 22.56 4.71 1.20
C HIS A 132 23.69 5.75 1.15
N ASP A 133 24.93 5.26 1.23
CA ASP A 133 26.13 6.05 0.99
C ASP A 133 26.67 5.75 -0.42
N PRO A 134 26.72 6.73 -1.34
CA PRO A 134 27.21 6.54 -2.71
C PRO A 134 28.70 6.19 -2.77
N HIS A 135 29.48 6.44 -1.70
CA HIS A 135 30.89 6.05 -1.63
C HIS A 135 31.08 4.55 -1.36
N VAL A 136 30.11 3.90 -0.71
CA VAL A 136 30.15 2.46 -0.40
C VAL A 136 29.59 1.65 -1.58
N SER A 137 28.47 2.10 -2.12
CA SER A 137 27.76 1.43 -3.21
C SER A 137 27.08 2.51 -4.06
N SER A 138 27.11 2.45 -5.38
CA SER A 138 26.36 3.40 -6.21
C SER A 138 25.96 2.77 -7.53
N ASN A 139 24.82 3.19 -8.06
CA ASN A 139 24.20 2.63 -9.26
C ASN A 139 23.98 1.10 -9.17
N VAL A 140 23.54 0.63 -8.01
CA VAL A 140 23.28 -0.79 -7.74
C VAL A 140 21.89 -0.99 -7.15
N TYR A 141 21.35 -2.20 -7.30
CA TYR A 141 20.17 -2.61 -6.56
C TYR A 141 20.58 -3.14 -5.19
N ALA A 142 19.81 -2.77 -4.18
CA ALA A 142 19.95 -3.29 -2.83
C ALA A 142 18.68 -4.01 -2.39
N LEU A 143 18.84 -5.04 -1.56
CA LEU A 143 17.76 -5.93 -1.17
C LEU A 143 17.19 -5.54 0.20
N VAL A 144 15.89 -5.35 0.24
CA VAL A 144 15.09 -5.13 1.44
C VAL A 144 14.22 -6.37 1.68
N ARG A 145 14.27 -6.89 2.90
CA ARG A 145 13.47 -8.05 3.32
C ARG A 145 12.47 -7.59 4.38
N LEU A 146 11.20 -7.82 4.11
CA LEU A 146 10.09 -7.39 4.96
C LEU A 146 9.35 -8.60 5.52
N LEU A 147 9.22 -8.68 6.84
CA LEU A 147 8.50 -9.74 7.52
C LEU A 147 7.43 -9.15 8.44
N GLY A 148 6.15 -9.28 8.08
CA GLY A 148 5.06 -8.88 8.95
C GLY A 148 5.07 -9.68 10.26
N GLN A 149 4.86 -8.99 11.39
CA GLN A 149 4.92 -9.61 12.72
C GLN A 149 3.59 -10.22 13.16
N ARG A 150 2.48 -9.71 12.62
CA ARG A 150 1.19 -10.33 12.86
C ARG A 150 1.11 -11.65 12.09
N GLN A 151 0.73 -12.71 12.80
CA GLN A 151 0.27 -13.97 12.22
C GLN A 151 -1.09 -13.74 11.54
N TYR A 152 -1.09 -12.90 10.53
CA TYR A 152 -2.19 -12.83 9.60
C TYR A 152 -2.21 -14.12 8.81
N ASP A 153 -3.38 -14.74 8.74
CA ASP A 153 -3.59 -15.88 7.86
C ASP A 153 -3.37 -15.48 6.39
N GLU A 154 -3.43 -16.45 5.47
CA GLU A 154 -3.27 -16.19 4.03
C GLU A 154 -4.31 -15.24 3.43
N HIS A 155 -5.34 -14.87 4.17
CA HIS A 155 -6.47 -14.07 3.71
C HIS A 155 -6.27 -12.56 3.94
N TYR A 156 -5.41 -12.14 4.88
CA TYR A 156 -5.18 -10.71 5.16
C TYR A 156 -4.00 -10.14 4.36
N PRO A 157 -4.21 -9.05 3.60
CA PRO A 157 -3.13 -8.37 2.91
C PRO A 157 -2.27 -7.55 3.88
N GLN A 158 -0.95 -7.58 3.67
CA GLN A 158 0.00 -6.67 4.32
C GLN A 158 0.56 -5.70 3.29
N LEU A 159 0.53 -4.40 3.58
CA LEU A 159 1.09 -3.37 2.71
C LEU A 159 2.29 -2.68 3.34
N PHE A 160 3.28 -2.42 2.52
CA PHE A 160 4.50 -1.69 2.86
C PHE A 160 4.66 -0.56 1.86
N HIS A 161 4.54 0.67 2.33
CA HIS A 161 4.73 1.86 1.51
C HIS A 161 6.21 2.22 1.50
N PHE A 162 6.69 2.68 0.35
CA PHE A 162 8.10 3.03 0.15
C PHE A 162 8.24 4.49 -0.26
N ALA A 163 9.08 5.22 0.47
CA ALA A 163 9.48 6.57 0.14
C ALA A 163 10.99 6.77 0.28
N PHE A 164 11.53 7.75 -0.43
CA PHE A 164 12.90 8.19 -0.26
C PHE A 164 12.98 9.70 -0.13
N ARG A 165 14.10 10.17 0.41
CA ARG A 165 14.53 11.57 0.32
C ARG A 165 15.96 11.62 -0.16
N CYS A 166 16.23 12.53 -1.08
CA CYS A 166 17.58 12.89 -1.50
C CYS A 166 17.84 14.33 -1.06
N PRO A 167 18.65 14.57 0.00
CA PRO A 167 18.93 15.91 0.50
C PRO A 167 19.43 16.88 -0.58
N LYS A 168 20.24 16.40 -1.53
CA LYS A 168 20.80 17.24 -2.61
C LYS A 168 19.78 17.64 -3.66
N ARG A 169 18.87 16.74 -4.07
CA ARG A 169 17.87 17.00 -5.13
C ARG A 169 16.54 17.56 -4.63
N HIS A 170 16.12 17.15 -3.45
CA HIS A 170 14.75 17.36 -2.96
C HIS A 170 14.70 17.98 -1.56
N GLY A 171 15.86 18.34 -1.00
CA GLY A 171 15.97 18.84 0.37
C GLY A 171 15.50 17.79 1.37
N SER A 172 14.83 18.23 2.43
CA SER A 172 14.30 17.36 3.48
C SER A 172 12.97 16.66 3.12
N ARG A 173 12.48 16.79 1.89
CA ARG A 173 11.17 16.27 1.50
C ARG A 173 11.23 14.81 1.09
N TRP A 174 10.24 14.05 1.54
CA TRP A 174 9.98 12.68 1.16
C TRP A 174 9.18 12.60 -0.13
N LEU A 175 9.51 11.62 -0.95
CA LEU A 175 8.79 11.24 -2.15
C LEU A 175 8.45 9.76 -2.08
N GLN A 176 7.16 9.46 -1.96
CA GLN A 176 6.68 8.10 -2.13
C GLN A 176 6.86 7.68 -3.57
N TYR A 177 7.33 6.45 -3.78
CA TYR A 177 7.55 5.91 -5.12
C TYR A 177 6.86 4.56 -5.35
N GLY A 178 6.21 4.01 -4.34
CA GLY A 178 5.31 2.89 -4.53
C GLY A 178 4.95 2.19 -3.24
N PHE A 179 4.35 1.01 -3.38
CA PHE A 179 4.08 0.13 -2.27
C PHE A 179 4.22 -1.34 -2.71
N VAL A 180 4.49 -2.19 -1.75
CA VAL A 180 4.52 -3.64 -1.89
C VAL A 180 3.39 -4.22 -1.06
N SER A 181 2.59 -5.08 -1.67
CA SER A 181 1.51 -5.82 -1.03
C SER A 181 1.88 -7.30 -0.98
N ARG A 182 1.58 -7.93 0.15
CA ARG A 182 1.63 -9.39 0.32
C ARG A 182 0.24 -9.89 0.66
N LEU A 183 -0.25 -10.88 -0.10
CA LEU A 183 -1.48 -11.61 0.21
C LEU A 183 -1.22 -13.10 0.09
N GLY A 184 -1.21 -13.80 1.22
CA GLY A 184 -0.78 -15.19 1.31
C GLY A 184 0.64 -15.36 0.78
N SER A 185 0.79 -16.19 -0.26
CA SER A 185 2.08 -16.44 -0.91
C SER A 185 2.41 -15.44 -2.03
N SER A 186 1.50 -14.54 -2.39
CA SER A 186 1.70 -13.60 -3.50
C SER A 186 2.31 -12.30 -2.98
N VAL A 187 3.41 -11.88 -3.57
CA VAL A 187 4.03 -10.56 -3.35
C VAL A 187 3.92 -9.76 -4.63
N SER A 188 3.39 -8.55 -4.54
CA SER A 188 3.21 -7.65 -5.68
C SER A 188 3.65 -6.23 -5.33
N LEU A 189 4.29 -5.57 -6.28
CA LEU A 189 4.75 -4.20 -6.19
C LEU A 189 3.96 -3.34 -7.17
N VAL A 190 3.57 -2.15 -6.73
CA VAL A 190 3.01 -1.09 -7.58
C VAL A 190 3.87 0.14 -7.38
N HIS A 191 4.58 0.55 -8.44
CA HIS A 191 5.34 1.79 -8.46
C HIS A 191 4.47 2.94 -8.97
N ILE A 192 4.78 4.17 -8.56
CA ILE A 192 4.06 5.40 -8.94
C ILE A 192 4.19 5.78 -10.42
N ASP A 193 4.97 5.02 -11.20
CA ASP A 193 5.17 5.22 -12.65
C ASP A 193 4.35 4.23 -13.49
N GLY A 194 3.50 3.41 -12.84
CA GLY A 194 2.74 2.34 -13.51
C GLY A 194 3.44 0.99 -13.51
N HIS A 195 4.74 0.92 -13.19
CA HIS A 195 5.43 -0.36 -13.17
C HIS A 195 4.90 -1.27 -12.06
N THR A 196 4.57 -2.51 -12.43
CA THR A 196 4.28 -3.60 -11.49
C THR A 196 5.24 -4.75 -11.66
N HIS A 197 5.46 -5.45 -10.56
CA HIS A 197 6.20 -6.70 -10.54
C HIS A 197 5.57 -7.60 -9.46
N SER A 198 5.50 -8.91 -9.68
CA SER A 198 5.02 -9.86 -8.69
C SER A 198 5.79 -11.17 -8.75
N TYR A 199 5.87 -11.85 -7.61
CA TYR A 199 6.39 -13.21 -7.50
C TYR A 199 5.63 -13.95 -6.38
N ARG A 200 5.95 -15.23 -6.20
CA ARG A 200 5.40 -16.05 -5.12
C ARG A 200 6.49 -16.50 -4.16
N VAL A 201 6.26 -16.30 -2.86
CA VAL A 201 7.06 -16.92 -1.79
C VAL A 201 6.64 -18.37 -1.61
N LYS A 202 7.51 -19.21 -1.07
CA LYS A 202 7.23 -20.63 -0.82
C LYS A 202 6.48 -20.83 0.49
N SER A 203 6.71 -19.95 1.46
CA SER A 203 6.11 -20.02 2.79
C SER A 203 5.72 -18.64 3.30
N GLN A 204 4.70 -18.59 4.16
CA GLN A 204 4.32 -17.36 4.86
C GLN A 204 5.40 -16.85 5.82
N ALA A 205 6.26 -17.74 6.32
CA ALA A 205 7.37 -17.38 7.19
C ALA A 205 8.53 -16.71 6.43
N GLU A 206 8.59 -16.83 5.09
CA GLU A 206 9.63 -16.17 4.30
C GLU A 206 9.35 -14.67 4.20
N PRO A 207 10.36 -13.80 4.21
CA PRO A 207 10.16 -12.37 4.04
C PRO A 207 9.77 -12.02 2.60
N SER A 208 8.99 -10.95 2.45
CA SER A 208 8.81 -10.27 1.16
C SER A 208 10.12 -9.57 0.79
N CYS A 209 10.82 -10.10 -0.20
CA CYS A 209 12.03 -9.54 -0.79
C CYS A 209 11.68 -8.45 -1.83
N VAL A 210 12.31 -7.29 -1.69
CA VAL A 210 12.11 -6.09 -2.50
C VAL A 210 13.47 -5.50 -2.87
N GLU A 211 13.73 -5.31 -4.15
CA GLU A 211 14.93 -4.63 -4.65
C GLU A 211 14.60 -3.15 -4.91
N THR A 212 15.45 -2.27 -4.40
CA THR A 212 15.37 -0.82 -4.63
C THR A 212 16.70 -0.31 -5.15
N PHE A 213 16.66 0.69 -6.05
CA PHE A 213 17.86 1.20 -6.71
C PHE A 213 18.54 2.28 -5.89
N PHE A 214 19.85 2.13 -5.70
CA PHE A 214 20.73 3.10 -5.10
C PHE A 214 21.41 3.90 -6.21
N GLY A 215 20.93 5.12 -6.41
CA GLY A 215 21.46 6.03 -7.41
C GLY A 215 22.87 6.54 -7.09
N PRO A 216 23.36 7.51 -7.85
CA PRO A 216 24.69 8.09 -7.66
C PRO A 216 24.77 9.07 -6.46
N GLU A 217 23.65 9.38 -5.84
CA GLU A 217 23.56 10.34 -4.74
C GLU A 217 23.07 9.68 -3.46
N ALA A 218 23.51 10.20 -2.32
CA ALA A 218 23.05 9.73 -1.01
C ALA A 218 21.54 9.93 -0.86
N ALA A 219 20.86 8.88 -0.42
CA ALA A 219 19.44 8.87 -0.16
C ALA A 219 19.13 8.19 1.18
N THR A 220 18.11 8.69 1.87
CA THR A 220 17.47 7.94 2.96
C THR A 220 16.18 7.34 2.43
N PHE A 221 16.00 6.06 2.67
CA PHE A 221 14.78 5.32 2.37
C PHE A 221 13.98 5.09 3.64
N ARG A 222 12.67 5.09 3.50
CA ARG A 222 11.73 4.85 4.58
C ARG A 222 10.66 3.89 4.09
N VAL A 223 10.44 2.83 4.87
CA VAL A 223 9.35 1.88 4.69
C VAL A 223 8.35 2.10 5.81
N ALA A 224 7.07 2.18 5.46
CA ALA A 224 5.99 2.38 6.42
C ALA A 224 4.85 1.39 6.22
N SER A 225 4.21 0.97 7.32
CA SER A 225 3.02 0.13 7.29
C SER A 225 2.08 0.50 8.43
N LEU A 226 0.77 0.30 8.22
CA LEU A 226 -0.23 0.40 9.28
C LEU A 226 -0.20 -0.81 10.24
N HIS A 227 0.61 -1.82 9.91
CA HIS A 227 0.77 -3.06 10.65
C HIS A 227 2.24 -3.29 10.98
N ASP A 228 2.49 -3.98 12.09
CA ASP A 228 3.85 -4.21 12.56
C ASP A 228 4.66 -5.14 11.63
N PHE A 229 5.93 -4.82 11.45
CA PHE A 229 6.85 -5.55 10.58
C PHE A 229 8.31 -5.39 11.00
N LEU A 230 9.11 -6.38 10.63
CA LEU A 230 10.56 -6.32 10.68
C LEU A 230 11.12 -6.03 9.29
N LEU A 231 12.16 -5.21 9.27
CA LEU A 231 12.94 -4.91 8.09
C LEU A 231 14.37 -5.36 8.31
N SER A 232 14.91 -6.11 7.36
CA SER A 232 16.35 -6.28 7.21
C SER A 232 16.77 -5.83 5.83
N PHE A 233 18.00 -5.31 5.74
CA PHE A 233 18.53 -4.67 4.55
C PHE A 233 19.92 -5.22 4.27
N ASP A 234 20.21 -5.45 2.99
CA ASP A 234 21.43 -6.09 2.50
C ASP A 234 21.90 -5.39 1.21
N PRO A 235 22.93 -4.52 1.30
CA PRO A 235 23.41 -3.72 0.16
C PRO A 235 24.20 -4.52 -0.87
N GLU A 236 24.67 -5.73 -0.53
CA GLU A 236 25.59 -6.51 -1.37
C GLU A 236 24.88 -7.62 -2.16
N ASN A 237 23.61 -7.88 -1.86
CA ASN A 237 22.85 -8.99 -2.42
C ASN A 237 22.04 -8.57 -3.65
N ILE A 238 22.70 -8.61 -4.80
CA ILE A 238 22.14 -8.17 -6.08
C ILE A 238 21.50 -9.36 -6.82
N ASN A 239 20.34 -9.14 -7.44
CA ASN A 239 19.63 -10.10 -8.31
C ASN A 239 19.06 -11.32 -7.58
N HIS A 240 18.34 -11.07 -6.49
CA HIS A 240 17.59 -12.13 -5.82
C HIS A 240 16.48 -12.63 -6.76
N ARG A 241 16.49 -13.93 -7.10
CA ARG A 241 15.54 -14.51 -8.08
C ARG A 241 14.07 -14.29 -7.69
N ASP A 242 13.80 -14.32 -6.39
CA ASP A 242 12.46 -14.18 -5.82
C ASP A 242 12.34 -12.82 -5.13
N ALA A 243 12.34 -11.73 -5.90
CA ALA A 243 12.15 -10.37 -5.39
C ALA A 243 11.34 -9.51 -6.37
N VAL A 244 10.49 -8.62 -5.83
CA VAL A 244 9.92 -7.52 -6.62
C VAL A 244 10.95 -6.40 -6.73
N ARG A 245 10.93 -5.63 -7.82
CA ARG A 245 11.97 -4.62 -8.10
C ARG A 245 11.32 -3.29 -8.43
N PHE A 246 11.64 -2.25 -7.67
CA PHE A 246 11.33 -0.87 -8.09
C PHE A 246 12.29 -0.47 -9.20
N ARG A 247 11.82 0.21 -10.24
CA ARG A 247 12.74 0.71 -11.29
C ARG A 247 13.58 1.87 -10.75
N GLY A 248 14.86 1.87 -11.11
CA GLY A 248 15.84 2.91 -10.75
C GLY A 248 15.87 4.09 -11.70
#